data_AF-A0A7W1A6M8-F1
#
_entry.id   AF-A0A7W1A6M8-F1
#
_cell.length_a   1.000
_cell.length_b   1.000
_cell.length_c   1.000
_cell.angle_alpha   90.00
_cell.angle_beta   90.00
_cell.angle_gamma   90.00
#
_symmetry.space_group_name_H-M   'P 1'
#
loop_
_entity.id
_entity.type
_entity.pdbx_description
1 polymer ?
#
loop_
_entity_poly.entity_id
_entity_poly.type
_entity_poly.pdbx_seq_one_letter_code
_entity_poly.pdbx_strand_id
1 'polypeptide(L)'
;MSTPNSPSNNRAPATRVQRTKRPPLFRRRERPERTKRKPWVNPWNLANILSTFRIIAMIPLILLVITNTAAGYFAAFWLFIVVSITDLLDGKLARRYGWVSNIGIFLDLTADKIYTAGILVAMVTVNILDPWAAIIILVREFVVTGLRSFAAAEGLVIPSGRWGKLKMVITIVALAWILARANLDRGGWFANLDFGGMLTWLTHLSSWVLWLAVVLTILSGVEYIWGARTIFQQPPRQNNE
;
A
#
# COMPACT_ATOMS: atom_id res chain seq x y z
N MET A 1 -61.94 70.45 35.31
CA MET A 1 -60.80 71.35 35.02
C MET A 1 -59.70 71.08 36.05
N SER A 2 -58.52 70.66 35.58
CA SER A 2 -57.17 70.78 36.17
C SER A 2 -56.92 70.33 37.62
N THR A 3 -56.24 69.19 37.76
CA THR A 3 -55.52 68.74 38.97
C THR A 3 -54.14 69.42 39.10
N PRO A 4 -53.58 69.57 40.32
CA PRO A 4 -52.18 69.95 40.52
C PRO A 4 -51.29 68.78 40.98
N ASN A 5 -50.12 68.70 40.33
CA ASN A 5 -48.80 68.21 40.73
C ASN A 5 -48.63 67.00 41.68
N SER A 6 -47.90 66.00 41.18
CA SER A 6 -47.15 65.00 41.96
C SER A 6 -45.64 65.16 41.69
N PRO A 7 -44.74 65.01 42.68
CA PRO A 7 -43.33 65.37 42.55
C PRO A 7 -42.44 64.26 41.95
N SER A 8 -41.34 64.74 41.38
CA SER A 8 -40.20 64.04 40.78
C SER A 8 -39.75 62.75 41.49
N ASN A 9 -39.70 61.64 40.76
CA ASN A 9 -38.97 60.43 41.16
C ASN A 9 -37.70 60.30 40.30
N ASN A 10 -36.58 60.67 40.90
CA ASN A 10 -35.25 60.57 40.32
C ASN A 10 -34.75 59.12 40.50
N ARG A 11 -34.78 58.30 39.44
CA ARG A 11 -34.11 56.99 39.42
C ARG A 11 -32.97 57.01 38.42
N ALA A 12 -31.75 56.92 38.96
CA ALA A 12 -30.53 56.72 38.20
C ALA A 12 -30.61 55.46 37.32
N PRO A 13 -29.97 55.44 36.13
CA PRO A 13 -29.96 54.25 35.29
C PRO A 13 -29.07 53.17 35.91
N ALA A 14 -29.65 51.98 36.12
CA ALA A 14 -28.93 50.80 36.55
C ALA A 14 -27.88 50.41 35.49
N THR A 15 -26.61 50.48 35.86
CA THR A 15 -25.48 50.02 35.05
C THR A 15 -25.60 48.53 34.79
N ARG A 16 -25.97 48.17 33.56
CA ARG A 16 -26.06 46.79 33.08
C ARG A 16 -24.66 46.20 33.01
N VAL A 17 -24.26 45.44 34.05
CA VAL A 17 -23.06 44.62 34.03
C VAL A 17 -23.19 43.62 32.86
N GLN A 18 -22.45 43.88 31.78
CA GLN A 18 -22.31 42.94 30.68
C GLN A 18 -21.58 41.69 31.19
N ARG A 19 -22.34 40.61 31.43
CA ARG A 19 -21.77 39.26 31.57
C ARG A 19 -21.06 38.92 30.26
N THR A 20 -19.75 39.09 30.22
CA THR A 20 -18.92 38.48 29.17
C THR A 20 -19.07 36.97 29.27
N LYS A 21 -19.82 36.36 28.36
CA LYS A 21 -19.87 34.91 28.17
C LYS A 21 -18.47 34.45 27.75
N ARG A 22 -17.64 34.01 28.69
CA ARG A 22 -16.44 33.25 28.36
C ARG A 22 -16.88 31.96 27.66
N PRO A 23 -16.35 31.60 26.49
CA PRO A 23 -16.64 30.30 25.90
C PRO A 23 -16.15 29.22 26.88
N PRO A 24 -16.90 28.11 27.07
CA PRO A 24 -16.45 27.03 27.93
C PRO A 24 -15.13 26.47 27.37
N LEU A 25 -14.02 26.70 28.07
CA LEU A 25 -12.66 26.28 27.66
C LEU A 25 -12.46 24.75 27.65
N PHE A 26 -13.45 24.00 28.12
CA PHE A 26 -13.47 22.55 28.03
C PHE A 26 -14.86 22.08 27.63
N ARG A 27 -15.05 21.86 26.32
CA ARG A 27 -16.14 20.98 25.87
C ARG A 27 -15.75 19.58 26.35
N ARG A 28 -16.36 19.10 27.43
CA ARG A 28 -16.26 17.71 27.85
C ARG A 28 -16.51 16.87 26.59
N ARG A 29 -15.50 16.17 26.08
CA ARG A 29 -15.74 15.19 25.01
C ARG A 29 -16.75 14.22 25.60
N GLU A 30 -17.98 14.28 25.11
CA GLU A 30 -18.95 13.22 25.34
C GLU A 30 -18.21 11.92 25.04
N ARG A 31 -18.24 10.96 25.99
CA ARG A 31 -17.66 9.64 25.74
C ARG A 31 -18.21 9.19 24.39
N PRO A 32 -17.36 8.74 23.45
CA PRO A 32 -17.87 8.25 22.19
C PRO A 32 -18.95 7.23 22.53
N GLU A 33 -20.19 7.48 22.10
CA GLU A 33 -21.26 6.48 22.15
C GLU A 33 -20.64 5.18 21.69
N ARG A 34 -20.83 4.09 22.45
CA ARG A 34 -20.38 2.75 22.09
C ARG A 34 -20.76 2.54 20.63
N THR A 35 -19.79 2.70 19.73
CA THR A 35 -20.02 2.66 18.30
C THR A 35 -20.69 1.32 18.03
N LYS A 36 -21.91 1.34 17.51
CA LYS A 36 -22.63 0.12 17.10
C LYS A 36 -21.60 -0.77 16.39
N ARG A 37 -21.29 -1.93 16.99
CA ARG A 37 -20.27 -2.84 16.43
C ARG A 37 -20.65 -3.04 14.97
N LYS A 38 -19.76 -2.67 14.04
CA LYS A 38 -20.02 -2.88 12.61
C LYS A 38 -20.38 -4.36 12.44
N PRO A 39 -21.45 -4.67 11.69
CA PRO A 39 -21.89 -6.05 11.53
C PRO A 39 -20.72 -6.88 11.00
N TRP A 40 -20.60 -8.11 11.52
CA TRP A 40 -19.55 -9.05 11.12
C TRP A 40 -19.52 -9.15 9.60
N VAL A 41 -18.45 -8.64 9.01
CA VAL A 41 -18.25 -8.71 7.56
C VAL A 41 -17.80 -10.13 7.25
N ASN A 42 -18.53 -10.83 6.38
CA ASN A 42 -18.20 -12.20 5.99
C ASN A 42 -16.72 -12.29 5.55
N PRO A 43 -15.91 -13.18 6.14
CA PRO A 43 -14.51 -13.37 5.73
C PRO A 43 -14.38 -13.86 4.28
N TRP A 44 -15.45 -14.37 3.67
CA TRP A 44 -15.52 -14.73 2.24
C TRP A 44 -16.01 -13.57 1.39
N ASN A 45 -15.41 -12.40 1.56
CA ASN A 45 -15.62 -11.28 0.66
C ASN A 45 -14.66 -11.40 -0.54
N LEU A 46 -14.99 -10.71 -1.64
CA LEU A 46 -14.21 -10.78 -2.88
C LEU A 46 -12.72 -10.44 -2.67
N ALA A 47 -12.43 -9.43 -1.84
CA ALA A 47 -11.05 -9.00 -1.56
C ALA A 47 -10.21 -10.09 -0.87
N ASN A 48 -10.81 -10.82 0.06
CA ASN A 48 -10.15 -11.92 0.76
C ASN A 48 -9.91 -13.13 -0.16
N ILE A 49 -10.87 -13.42 -1.04
CA ILE A 49 -10.74 -14.50 -2.03
C ILE A 49 -9.56 -14.21 -2.96
N LEU A 50 -9.43 -12.98 -3.45
CA LEU A 50 -8.33 -12.65 -4.37
C LEU A 50 -6.96 -12.58 -3.67
N SER A 51 -6.91 -12.14 -2.42
CA SER A 51 -5.67 -12.21 -1.60
C SER A 51 -5.25 -13.68 -1.37
N THR A 52 -6.22 -14.55 -1.07
CA THR A 52 -5.97 -15.99 -0.92
C THR A 52 -5.54 -16.63 -2.24
N PHE A 53 -6.20 -16.25 -3.34
CA PHE A 53 -5.82 -16.68 -4.68
C PHE A 53 -4.38 -16.30 -5.02
N ARG A 54 -3.91 -15.09 -4.66
CA ARG A 54 -2.50 -14.67 -4.81
C ARG A 54 -1.53 -15.62 -4.09
N ILE A 55 -1.82 -15.95 -2.83
CA ILE A 55 -0.99 -16.89 -2.05
C ILE A 55 -0.95 -18.26 -2.72
N ILE A 56 -2.10 -18.77 -3.17
CA ILE A 56 -2.18 -20.07 -3.83
C ILE A 56 -1.46 -20.03 -5.19
N ALA A 57 -1.64 -18.97 -5.98
CA ALA A 57 -1.05 -18.78 -7.30
C ALA A 57 0.48 -18.66 -7.27
N MET A 58 1.07 -18.32 -6.12
CA MET A 58 2.52 -18.36 -5.94
C MET A 58 3.08 -19.77 -6.20
N ILE A 59 2.41 -20.83 -5.73
CA ILE A 59 2.91 -22.20 -5.84
C ILE A 59 3.09 -22.62 -7.32
N PRO A 60 2.05 -22.58 -8.18
CA PRO A 60 2.23 -22.92 -9.59
C PRO A 60 3.18 -21.96 -10.29
N LEU A 61 3.23 -20.68 -9.91
CA LEU A 61 4.20 -19.74 -10.48
C LEU A 61 5.64 -20.20 -10.24
N ILE A 62 5.98 -20.56 -9.00
CA ILE A 62 7.32 -21.06 -8.66
C ILE A 62 7.62 -22.33 -9.43
N LEU A 63 6.68 -23.28 -9.48
CA LEU A 63 6.86 -24.55 -10.19
C LEU A 63 7.14 -24.31 -11.69
N LEU A 64 6.36 -23.43 -12.34
CA LEU A 64 6.53 -23.09 -13.74
C LEU A 64 7.92 -22.50 -14.04
N VAL A 65 8.40 -21.60 -13.16
CA VAL A 65 9.73 -20.98 -13.29
C VAL A 65 10.86 -21.99 -13.08
N ILE A 66 10.74 -22.85 -12.07
CA ILE A 66 11.76 -23.86 -11.73
C ILE A 66 11.89 -24.93 -12.83
N THR A 67 10.84 -25.20 -13.61
CA THR A 67 10.97 -26.13 -14.75
C THR A 67 12.05 -25.71 -15.74
N ASN A 68 12.41 -24.42 -15.76
CA ASN A 68 13.48 -23.88 -16.60
C ASN A 68 13.25 -24.11 -18.11
N THR A 69 11.99 -24.24 -18.52
CA THR A 69 11.58 -24.48 -19.91
C THR A 69 10.94 -23.24 -20.53
N ALA A 70 11.00 -23.13 -21.87
CA ALA A 70 10.31 -22.07 -22.59
C ALA A 70 8.81 -22.02 -22.26
N ALA A 71 8.11 -23.17 -22.32
CA ALA A 71 6.69 -23.26 -22.00
C ALA A 71 6.39 -22.83 -20.54
N GLY A 72 7.25 -23.23 -19.60
CA GLY A 72 7.17 -22.82 -18.20
C GLY A 72 7.24 -21.31 -18.03
N TYR A 73 8.23 -20.64 -18.65
CA TYR A 73 8.34 -19.19 -18.60
C TYR A 73 7.19 -18.45 -19.28
N PHE A 74 6.66 -18.98 -20.38
CA PHE A 74 5.49 -18.39 -21.04
C PHE A 74 4.25 -18.42 -20.14
N ALA A 75 3.97 -19.58 -19.53
CA ALA A 75 2.88 -19.72 -18.59
C ALA A 75 3.10 -18.88 -17.33
N ALA A 76 4.32 -18.85 -16.80
CA ALA A 76 4.68 -18.03 -15.64
C ALA A 76 4.49 -16.53 -15.93
N PHE A 77 4.87 -16.05 -17.12
CA PHE A 77 4.69 -14.67 -17.54
C PHE A 77 3.22 -14.25 -17.47
N TRP A 78 2.33 -15.02 -18.09
CA TRP A 78 0.91 -14.69 -18.12
C TRP A 78 0.24 -14.84 -16.76
N LEU A 79 0.59 -15.89 -16.00
CA LEU A 79 0.12 -16.06 -14.63
C LEU A 79 0.54 -14.86 -13.76
N PHE A 80 1.80 -14.44 -13.86
CA PHE A 80 2.34 -13.28 -13.14
C PHE A 80 1.59 -12.00 -13.45
N ILE A 81 1.34 -11.71 -14.72
CA ILE A 81 0.60 -10.53 -15.15
C ILE A 81 -0.85 -10.56 -14.65
N VAL A 82 -1.57 -11.66 -14.84
CA VAL A 82 -2.98 -11.78 -14.44
C VAL A 82 -3.12 -11.61 -12.93
N VAL A 83 -2.28 -12.26 -12.14
CA VAL A 83 -2.29 -12.17 -10.68
C VAL A 83 -1.84 -10.79 -10.17
N SER A 84 -0.94 -10.11 -10.88
CA SER A 84 -0.55 -8.73 -10.53
C SER A 84 -1.65 -7.72 -10.85
N ILE A 85 -2.43 -7.95 -11.92
CA ILE A 85 -3.55 -7.09 -12.29
C ILE A 85 -4.72 -7.23 -11.30
N THR A 86 -4.98 -8.44 -10.79
CA THR A 86 -6.06 -8.65 -9.82
C THR A 86 -5.86 -7.83 -8.54
N ASP A 87 -4.62 -7.68 -8.06
CA ASP A 87 -4.28 -6.80 -6.91
C ASP A 87 -4.73 -5.34 -7.10
N LEU A 88 -4.48 -4.78 -8.29
CA LEU A 88 -4.88 -3.41 -8.65
C LEU A 88 -6.39 -3.21 -8.64
N LEU A 89 -7.15 -4.26 -8.96
CA LEU A 89 -8.61 -4.23 -9.02
C LEU A 89 -9.25 -4.37 -7.64
N ASP A 90 -8.71 -5.24 -6.77
CA ASP A 90 -9.25 -5.50 -5.43
C ASP A 90 -9.15 -4.30 -4.51
N GLY A 91 -8.01 -3.61 -4.54
CA GLY A 91 -7.81 -2.42 -3.73
C GLY A 91 -8.83 -1.32 -4.04
N LYS A 92 -9.36 -1.27 -5.27
CA LYS A 92 -10.42 -0.31 -5.65
C LYS A 92 -11.81 -0.79 -5.23
N LEU A 93 -12.11 -2.08 -5.38
CA LEU A 93 -13.41 -2.64 -5.00
C LEU A 93 -13.61 -2.64 -3.48
N ALA A 94 -12.62 -3.08 -2.70
CA ALA A 94 -12.72 -3.12 -1.24
C ALA A 94 -12.99 -1.73 -0.64
N ARG A 95 -12.34 -0.69 -1.18
CA ARG A 95 -12.56 0.71 -0.77
C ARG A 95 -13.94 1.25 -1.15
N ARG A 96 -14.51 0.78 -2.26
CA ARG A 96 -15.83 1.22 -2.75
C ARG A 96 -16.98 0.56 -1.97
N TYR A 97 -16.85 -0.71 -1.59
CA TYR A 97 -17.94 -1.48 -0.96
C TYR A 97 -17.85 -1.59 0.56
N GLY A 98 -16.76 -1.10 1.18
CA GLY A 98 -16.62 -1.07 2.65
C GLY A 98 -16.49 -2.45 3.31
N TRP A 99 -16.19 -3.48 2.52
CA TRP A 99 -16.04 -4.87 2.98
C TRP A 99 -14.65 -5.12 3.57
N VAL A 100 -14.40 -4.53 4.73
CA VAL A 100 -13.10 -4.62 5.39
C VAL A 100 -13.21 -5.55 6.60
N SER A 101 -12.56 -6.72 6.52
CA SER A 101 -12.41 -7.65 7.64
C SER A 101 -10.98 -7.60 8.18
N ASN A 102 -10.77 -7.82 9.48
CA ASN A 102 -9.43 -7.79 10.09
C ASN A 102 -8.50 -8.86 9.48
N ILE A 103 -9.02 -10.07 9.23
CA ILE A 103 -8.31 -11.15 8.56
C ILE A 103 -7.96 -10.75 7.12
N GLY A 104 -8.90 -10.10 6.42
CA GLY A 104 -8.70 -9.61 5.06
C GLY A 104 -7.58 -8.59 4.94
N ILE A 105 -7.54 -7.62 5.87
CA ILE A 105 -6.46 -6.62 5.91
C ILE A 105 -5.11 -7.31 6.10
N PHE A 106 -5.02 -8.29 7.00
CA PHE A 106 -3.77 -9.01 7.23
C PHE A 106 -3.34 -9.84 6.01
N LEU A 107 -4.28 -10.57 5.40
CA LEU A 107 -4.03 -11.35 4.19
C LEU A 107 -3.59 -10.46 3.03
N ASP A 108 -4.23 -9.33 2.81
CA ASP A 108 -3.87 -8.37 1.75
C ASP A 108 -2.45 -7.84 1.92
N LEU A 109 -2.08 -7.44 3.15
CA LEU A 109 -0.73 -6.97 3.49
C LEU A 109 0.36 -8.04 3.31
N THR A 110 -0.01 -9.32 3.42
CA THR A 110 0.94 -10.44 3.41
C THR A 110 1.03 -11.09 2.04
N ALA A 111 -0.10 -11.25 1.35
CA ALA A 111 -0.20 -11.95 0.06
C ALA A 111 0.66 -11.28 -1.03
N ASP A 112 0.63 -9.95 -1.11
CA ASP A 112 1.44 -9.17 -2.06
C ASP A 112 2.95 -9.46 -1.93
N LYS A 113 3.42 -9.54 -0.69
CA LYS A 113 4.83 -9.81 -0.37
C LYS A 113 5.23 -11.23 -0.61
N ILE A 114 4.38 -12.19 -0.20
CA ILE A 114 4.62 -13.61 -0.42
C ILE A 114 4.73 -13.88 -1.92
N TYR A 115 3.81 -13.33 -2.71
CA TYR A 115 3.80 -13.51 -4.15
C TYR A 115 5.07 -12.94 -4.82
N THR A 116 5.40 -11.68 -4.52
CA THR A 116 6.61 -11.03 -5.05
C THR A 116 7.89 -11.71 -4.57
N ALA A 117 7.95 -12.17 -3.32
CA ALA A 117 9.11 -12.88 -2.81
C ALA A 117 9.29 -14.24 -3.47
N GLY A 118 8.20 -14.99 -3.66
CA GLY A 118 8.23 -16.29 -4.32
C GLY A 118 8.79 -16.22 -5.74
N ILE A 119 8.36 -15.24 -6.53
CA ILE A 119 8.89 -15.08 -7.89
C ILE A 119 10.36 -14.68 -7.91
N LEU A 120 10.79 -13.78 -7.03
CA LEU A 120 12.20 -13.38 -6.93
C LEU A 120 13.10 -14.57 -6.57
N VAL A 121 12.69 -15.37 -5.59
CA VAL A 121 13.42 -16.58 -5.17
C VAL A 121 13.49 -17.59 -6.31
N ALA A 122 12.37 -17.85 -7.00
CA ALA A 122 12.32 -18.78 -8.12
C ALA A 122 13.24 -18.35 -9.27
N MET A 123 13.24 -17.06 -9.62
CA MET A 123 14.09 -16.51 -10.67
C MET A 123 15.58 -16.59 -10.33
N VAL A 124 15.95 -16.31 -9.08
CA VAL A 124 17.34 -16.46 -8.61
C VAL A 124 17.78 -17.92 -8.66
N THR A 125 16.89 -18.85 -8.30
CA THR A 125 17.19 -20.30 -8.29
C THR A 125 17.58 -20.83 -9.67
N VAL A 126 16.97 -20.30 -10.74
CA VAL A 126 17.26 -20.68 -12.13
C VAL A 126 18.24 -19.73 -12.84
N ASN A 127 18.92 -18.86 -12.08
CA ASN A 127 19.94 -17.92 -12.58
C ASN A 127 19.46 -16.98 -13.71
N ILE A 128 18.19 -16.56 -13.69
CA ILE A 128 17.66 -15.54 -14.64
C ILE A 128 17.52 -14.16 -14.02
N LEU A 129 17.69 -14.05 -12.70
CA LEU A 129 17.71 -12.79 -11.95
C LEU A 129 18.92 -12.79 -11.03
N ASP A 130 19.63 -11.66 -10.99
CA ASP A 130 20.77 -11.51 -10.11
C ASP A 130 20.35 -11.47 -8.63
N PRO A 131 21.01 -12.24 -7.74
CA PRO A 131 20.66 -12.30 -6.32
C PRO A 131 20.71 -10.94 -5.61
N TRP A 132 21.66 -10.08 -5.97
CA TRP A 132 21.82 -8.77 -5.35
C TRP A 132 20.60 -7.87 -5.59
N ALA A 133 20.01 -7.92 -6.78
CA ALA A 133 18.82 -7.15 -7.13
C ALA A 133 17.59 -7.68 -6.37
N ALA A 134 17.45 -9.01 -6.29
CA ALA A 134 16.39 -9.65 -5.53
C ALA A 134 16.43 -9.27 -4.04
N ILE A 135 17.62 -9.27 -3.43
CA ILE A 135 17.81 -8.89 -2.02
C ILE A 135 17.38 -7.45 -1.79
N ILE A 136 17.80 -6.50 -2.64
CA ILE A 136 17.43 -5.08 -2.48
C ILE A 136 15.90 -4.91 -2.55
N ILE A 137 15.25 -5.56 -3.52
CA ILE A 137 13.79 -5.50 -3.68
C ILE A 137 13.10 -6.08 -2.45
N LEU A 138 13.50 -7.27 -2.00
CA LEU A 138 12.93 -7.93 -0.83
C LEU A 138 13.09 -7.10 0.44
N VAL A 139 14.33 -6.70 0.78
CA VAL A 139 14.62 -5.93 2.00
C VAL A 139 13.78 -4.66 2.04
N ARG A 140 13.70 -3.93 0.92
CA ARG A 140 12.86 -2.73 0.84
C ARG A 140 11.39 -3.02 1.12
N GLU A 141 10.83 -4.07 0.52
CA GLU A 141 9.42 -4.44 0.76
C GLU A 141 9.16 -4.72 2.24
N PHE A 142 10.06 -5.42 2.93
CA PHE A 142 9.93 -5.67 4.37
C PHE A 142 10.08 -4.39 5.20
N VAL A 143 11.12 -3.58 4.93
CA VAL A 143 11.39 -2.34 5.69
C VAL A 143 10.25 -1.33 5.56
N VAL A 144 9.79 -1.03 4.35
CA VAL A 144 8.76 -0.01 4.13
C VAL A 144 7.43 -0.42 4.76
N THR A 145 7.00 -1.67 4.60
CA THR A 145 5.76 -2.12 5.24
C THR A 145 5.91 -2.20 6.75
N GLY A 146 7.03 -2.68 7.28
CA GLY A 146 7.29 -2.74 8.72
C GLY A 146 7.20 -1.34 9.35
N LEU A 147 7.82 -0.35 8.70
CA LEU A 147 7.78 1.05 9.13
C LEU A 147 6.36 1.62 9.12
N ARG A 148 5.55 1.27 8.12
CA ARG A 148 4.15 1.71 8.04
C ARG A 148 3.27 1.04 9.08
N SER A 149 3.46 -0.25 9.31
CA SER A 149 2.74 -0.98 10.37
C SER A 149 3.10 -0.43 11.75
N PHE A 150 4.38 -0.13 11.99
CA PHE A 150 4.84 0.50 13.22
C PHE A 150 4.23 1.90 13.40
N ALA A 151 4.30 2.77 12.38
CA ALA A 151 3.70 4.10 12.42
C ALA A 151 2.19 4.04 12.68
N ALA A 152 1.49 3.11 12.04
CA ALA A 152 0.05 2.93 12.24
C ALA A 152 -0.29 2.49 13.67
N ALA A 153 0.55 1.68 14.31
CA ALA A 153 0.39 1.29 15.71
C ALA A 153 0.52 2.50 16.66
N GLU A 154 1.39 3.47 16.33
CA GLU A 154 1.54 4.74 17.04
C GLU A 154 0.44 5.77 16.70
N GLY A 155 -0.53 5.41 15.85
CA GLY A 155 -1.61 6.29 15.41
C GLY A 155 -1.16 7.36 14.40
N LEU A 156 0.00 7.18 13.77
CA LEU A 156 0.55 8.06 12.74
C LEU A 156 0.37 7.43 11.37
N VAL A 157 -0.14 8.21 10.40
CA VAL A 157 -0.36 7.73 9.04
C VAL A 157 0.71 8.30 8.14
N ILE A 158 1.59 7.43 7.61
CA ILE A 158 2.57 7.82 6.58
C ILE A 158 1.87 7.76 5.21
N PRO A 159 1.54 8.91 4.58
CA PRO A 159 0.91 8.92 3.27
C PRO A 159 1.84 8.28 2.24
N SER A 160 1.28 7.60 1.24
CA SER A 160 2.09 7.08 0.13
C SER A 160 2.47 8.19 -0.83
N GLY A 161 3.78 8.43 -0.95
CA GLY A 161 4.35 9.26 -2.00
C GLY A 161 4.13 8.68 -3.40
N ARG A 162 4.31 9.52 -4.42
CA ARG A 162 4.17 9.12 -5.84
C ARG A 162 5.17 8.02 -6.23
N TRP A 163 6.35 8.01 -5.62
CA TRP A 163 7.40 7.04 -5.90
C TRP A 163 7.03 5.61 -5.47
N GLY A 164 6.23 5.45 -4.41
CA GLY A 164 5.76 4.12 -3.98
C GLY A 164 4.90 3.43 -5.04
N LYS A 165 4.03 4.19 -5.73
CA LYS A 165 3.19 3.66 -6.83
C LYS A 165 4.03 3.37 -8.08
N LEU A 166 4.92 4.29 -8.44
CA LEU A 166 5.78 4.15 -9.62
C LEU A 166 6.72 2.94 -9.48
N LYS A 167 7.31 2.75 -8.29
CA LYS A 167 8.12 1.59 -7.94
C LYS A 167 7.38 0.29 -8.21
N MET A 168 6.11 0.20 -7.79
CA MET A 168 5.32 -1.03 -7.91
C MET A 168 5.10 -1.39 -9.37
N VAL A 169 4.66 -0.43 -10.19
CA VAL A 169 4.48 -0.62 -11.64
C VAL A 169 5.79 -1.08 -12.28
N ILE A 170 6.90 -0.41 -12.00
CA ILE A 170 8.18 -0.73 -12.64
C ILE A 170 8.75 -2.06 -12.18
N THR A 171 8.52 -2.47 -10.92
CA THR A 171 8.94 -3.80 -10.45
C THR A 171 8.16 -4.89 -11.17
N ILE A 172 6.84 -4.75 -11.28
CA ILE A 172 6.00 -5.72 -12.02
C ILE A 172 6.45 -5.81 -13.48
N VAL A 173 6.67 -4.67 -14.15
CA VAL A 173 7.15 -4.63 -15.53
C VAL A 173 8.53 -5.31 -15.64
N ALA A 174 9.46 -5.03 -14.72
CA ALA A 174 10.79 -5.63 -14.73
C ALA A 174 10.75 -7.15 -14.59
N LEU A 175 9.99 -7.67 -13.62
CA LEU A 175 9.87 -9.10 -13.38
C LEU A 175 9.16 -9.81 -14.53
N ALA A 176 8.10 -9.22 -15.08
CA ALA A 176 7.44 -9.75 -16.27
C ALA A 176 8.41 -9.78 -17.47
N TRP A 177 9.19 -8.72 -17.66
CA TRP A 177 10.17 -8.66 -18.74
C TRP A 177 11.26 -9.74 -18.61
N ILE A 178 11.71 -10.03 -17.38
CA ILE A 178 12.68 -11.10 -17.13
C ILE A 178 12.09 -12.47 -17.52
N LEU A 179 10.82 -12.73 -17.20
CA LEU A 179 10.14 -13.97 -17.64
C LEU A 179 10.02 -14.06 -19.16
N ALA A 180 9.65 -12.95 -19.81
CA ALA A 180 9.56 -12.88 -21.26
C ALA A 180 10.93 -13.13 -21.93
N ARG A 181 11.99 -12.49 -21.43
CA ARG A 181 13.36 -12.75 -21.87
C ARG A 181 13.76 -14.22 -21.64
N ALA A 182 13.45 -14.80 -20.49
CA ALA A 182 13.82 -16.19 -20.21
C ALA A 182 13.12 -17.18 -21.17
N ASN A 183 11.90 -16.86 -21.63
CA ASN A 183 11.22 -17.58 -22.70
C ASN A 183 11.91 -17.38 -24.07
N LEU A 184 12.30 -16.15 -24.39
CA LEU A 184 13.03 -15.81 -25.62
C LEU A 184 14.37 -16.55 -25.72
N ASP A 185 15.19 -16.48 -24.67
CA ASP A 185 16.53 -17.09 -24.60
C ASP A 185 16.47 -18.63 -24.77
N ARG A 186 15.29 -19.24 -24.59
CA ARG A 186 15.06 -20.69 -24.75
C ARG A 186 14.32 -21.06 -26.03
N GLY A 187 14.20 -20.12 -26.99
CA GLY A 187 13.51 -20.36 -28.26
C GLY A 187 12.00 -20.58 -28.11
N GLY A 188 11.39 -19.96 -27.09
CA GLY A 188 9.97 -20.10 -26.81
C GLY A 188 9.06 -19.37 -27.79
N TRP A 189 7.76 -19.34 -27.47
CA TRP A 189 6.75 -18.72 -28.32
C TRP A 189 7.08 -17.26 -28.68
N PHE A 190 7.63 -16.47 -27.76
CA PHE A 190 8.00 -15.08 -28.05
C PHE A 190 9.13 -14.97 -29.08
N ALA A 191 9.97 -16.01 -29.24
CA ALA A 191 11.08 -16.01 -30.19
C ALA A 191 10.61 -16.25 -31.63
N ASN A 192 9.41 -16.85 -31.79
CA ASN A 192 8.78 -17.06 -33.10
C ASN A 192 8.00 -15.84 -33.60
N LEU A 193 7.86 -14.81 -32.77
CA LEU A 193 7.35 -13.52 -33.22
C LEU A 193 8.46 -12.85 -34.01
N ASP A 194 8.24 -12.67 -35.31
CA ASP A 194 9.20 -12.01 -36.20
C ASP A 194 9.31 -10.52 -35.87
N PHE A 195 10.15 -10.20 -34.88
CA PHE A 195 10.57 -8.83 -34.58
C PHE A 195 11.93 -8.50 -35.23
N GLY A 196 12.45 -9.37 -36.11
CA GLY A 196 13.77 -9.23 -36.72
C GLY A 196 14.89 -9.02 -35.68
N GLY A 197 15.86 -8.15 -36.02
CA GLY A 197 16.97 -7.80 -35.13
C GLY A 197 16.56 -7.09 -33.84
N MET A 198 15.29 -6.69 -33.65
CA MET A 198 14.82 -6.04 -32.43
C MET A 198 14.83 -6.99 -31.22
N LEU A 199 14.71 -8.30 -31.44
CA LEU A 199 14.75 -9.30 -30.36
C LEU A 199 16.03 -9.26 -29.53
N THR A 200 17.20 -9.05 -30.15
CA THR A 200 18.48 -8.92 -29.43
C THR A 200 18.56 -7.62 -28.63
N TRP A 201 17.93 -6.53 -29.08
CA TRP A 201 17.81 -5.31 -28.28
C TRP A 201 16.90 -5.52 -27.06
N LEU A 202 15.82 -6.29 -27.21
CA LEU A 202 14.87 -6.58 -26.13
C LEU A 202 15.49 -7.41 -25.00
N THR A 203 16.42 -8.32 -25.31
CA THR A 203 17.15 -9.09 -24.28
C THR A 203 18.09 -8.21 -23.48
N HIS A 204 18.81 -7.28 -24.11
CA HIS A 204 19.64 -6.29 -23.42
C HIS A 204 18.82 -5.30 -22.59
N LEU A 205 17.62 -4.92 -23.06
CA LEU A 205 16.70 -4.03 -22.35
C LEU A 205 16.33 -4.55 -20.95
N SER A 206 16.26 -5.88 -20.77
CA SER A 206 15.93 -6.50 -19.48
C SER A 206 16.83 -6.03 -18.34
N SER A 207 18.13 -5.91 -18.59
CA SER A 207 19.12 -5.50 -17.58
C SER A 207 18.91 -4.04 -17.18
N TRP A 208 18.64 -3.17 -18.17
CA TRP A 208 18.35 -1.75 -17.92
C TRP A 208 17.06 -1.56 -17.13
N VAL A 209 16.01 -2.33 -17.43
CA VAL A 209 14.73 -2.27 -16.70
C VAL A 209 14.90 -2.77 -15.27
N LEU A 210 15.72 -3.81 -15.04
CA LEU A 210 16.04 -4.27 -13.68
C LEU A 210 16.81 -3.20 -12.89
N TRP A 211 17.83 -2.57 -13.48
CA TRP A 211 18.55 -1.47 -12.85
C TRP A 211 17.62 -0.31 -12.49
N LEU A 212 16.73 0.07 -13.41
CA LEU A 212 15.72 1.10 -13.15
C LEU A 212 14.80 0.71 -11.99
N ALA A 213 14.34 -0.54 -11.94
CA ALA A 213 13.51 -1.05 -10.87
C ALA A 213 14.23 -1.00 -9.51
N VAL A 214 15.51 -1.39 -9.47
CA VAL A 214 16.33 -1.32 -8.25
C VAL A 214 16.53 0.13 -7.81
N VAL A 215 16.91 1.02 -8.71
CA VAL A 215 17.14 2.45 -8.40
C VAL A 215 15.87 3.07 -7.82
N LEU A 216 14.71 2.85 -8.45
CA LEU A 216 13.44 3.36 -7.93
C LEU A 216 13.01 2.71 -6.62
N THR A 217 13.37 1.44 -6.42
CA THR A 217 13.14 0.75 -5.15
C THR A 217 13.92 1.42 -4.03
N ILE A 218 15.19 1.74 -4.26
CA ILE A 218 16.04 2.46 -3.32
C ILE A 218 15.49 3.86 -3.06
N LEU A 219 15.22 4.65 -4.12
CA LEU A 219 14.69 6.01 -4.00
C LEU A 219 13.39 6.05 -3.20
N SER A 220 12.48 5.12 -3.49
CA SER A 220 11.23 5.01 -2.73
C SER A 220 11.47 4.59 -1.28
N GLY A 221 12.41 3.68 -1.01
CA GLY A 221 12.79 3.31 0.35
C GLY A 221 13.31 4.51 1.15
N VAL A 222 14.18 5.31 0.55
CA VAL A 222 14.75 6.52 1.16
C VAL A 222 13.65 7.56 1.45
N GLU A 223 12.74 7.82 0.51
CA GLU A 223 11.60 8.73 0.72
C GLU A 223 10.77 8.31 1.94
N TYR A 224 10.48 7.01 2.08
CA TYR A 224 9.72 6.49 3.22
C TYR A 224 10.45 6.63 4.55
N ILE A 225 11.74 6.27 4.58
CA ILE A 225 12.56 6.37 5.79
C ILE A 225 12.67 7.83 6.22
N TRP A 226 12.87 8.76 5.28
CA TRP A 226 12.94 10.19 5.58
C TRP A 226 11.60 10.71 6.09
N GLY A 227 10.48 10.35 5.44
CA GLY A 227 9.14 10.69 5.91
C GLY A 227 8.90 10.23 7.37
N ALA A 228 9.38 9.04 7.73
CA ALA A 228 9.24 8.50 9.07
C ALA A 228 10.16 9.14 10.12
N ARG A 229 11.23 9.87 9.75
CA ARG A 229 12.07 10.57 10.74
C ARG A 229 11.27 11.58 11.57
N THR A 230 10.20 12.14 11.00
CA THR A 230 9.29 13.05 11.72
C THR A 230 8.48 12.35 12.83
N ILE A 231 8.33 11.02 12.75
CA ILE A 231 7.63 10.21 13.76
C ILE A 231 8.48 10.05 15.01
N PHE A 232 9.77 9.71 14.82
CA PHE A 232 10.72 9.52 15.93
C PHE A 232 11.02 10.79 16.72
N GLN A 233 10.63 11.96 16.21
CA GLN A 233 10.79 13.25 16.89
C GLN A 233 9.64 13.59 17.84
N GLN A 234 8.54 12.82 17.84
CA GLN A 234 7.47 13.02 18.82
C GLN A 234 7.79 12.24 20.09
N PRO A 235 7.76 12.88 21.28
CA PRO A 235 7.98 12.16 22.53
C PRO A 235 6.92 11.05 22.68
N PRO A 236 7.29 9.87 23.20
CA PRO A 236 6.37 8.77 23.38
C PRO A 236 5.16 9.26 24.18
N ARG A 237 3.94 8.99 23.70
CA ARG A 237 2.73 9.30 24.46
C ARG A 237 2.79 8.50 25.76
N GLN A 238 2.98 9.18 26.88
CA GLN A 238 2.71 8.59 28.19
C GLN A 238 1.22 8.23 28.21
N ASN A 239 0.95 6.93 28.16
CA ASN A 239 -0.38 6.39 28.40
C ASN A 239 -0.70 6.67 29.86
N ASN A 240 -1.46 7.73 30.13
CA ASN A 240 -2.10 7.89 31.43
C ASN A 240 -3.22 6.85 31.49
N GLU A 241 -3.11 5.97 32.48
CA GLU A 241 -4.05 4.89 32.85
C GLU A 241 -5.52 5.33 32.93
#